data_AF-A0AAN6FF71-F1
#
_entry.id   AF-A0AAN6FF71-F1
#
_cell.length_a   1.000
_cell.length_b   1.000
_cell.length_c   1.000
_cell.angle_alpha   90.00
_cell.angle_beta   90.00
_cell.angle_gamma   90.00
#
_symmetry.space_group_name_H-M   'P 1'
#
loop_
_entity.id
_entity.type
_entity.pdbx_description
1 polymer ?
#
loop_
_entity_poly.entity_id
_entity_poly.type
_entity_poly.pdbx_seq_one_letter_code
_entity_poly.pdbx_strand_id
1 'polypeptide(L)'
;MLTYHDLTHHIIPGPQSYSYFIPHLLLALALLTPRSILSRWQSIALFMPIIVATTLHAWWSMGGVDVISVDTLLHALLLLVLKDPWADFRYVSRARIGKDDDTGHTGTTTDLPVVTANGQMDGGTSMVQPKLPNGHTKRSDPSSRTSMPPTTEQPHPPTLRARLPWTGTLLVSLRLNNWKLNLPPHDRTQPPVPAFPTRRAFATYALLSFAKGYATLDLTRAYIAQDAYFTDLSLAINSPLPFPALYGLPPQLLRSMVVGAQAWALLGQLFYPVCLLPVGLHALGWLPDDWSPHLWAAYYGPPREIFLHGVRGFWGKYWHQTMRYSVSTPGYAVAEFLGLRGGSWGKYVVVTVVAFGLSGVVHMGLVPPEPLQATMGVGWIRLCVAGFFWVQAVGIFCETLVARGAVATCGVQYWQRGNGLTIRLVVNGLWVVAWFTLSLPLLAEFARQLGYWTVWPLPVSVWNGLTTGRWIIWPCLES
;
A
#
# COMPACT_ATOMS: atom_id res chain seq x y z
N MET A 1 6.44 -14.13 -32.27
CA MET A 1 6.78 -14.14 -30.84
C MET A 1 6.83 -12.70 -30.38
N LEU A 2 6.21 -12.35 -29.25
CA LEU A 2 6.37 -11.01 -28.66
C LEU A 2 7.84 -10.83 -28.28
N THR A 3 8.49 -9.79 -28.79
CA THR A 3 9.85 -9.44 -28.35
C THR A 3 9.79 -8.77 -26.97
N TYR A 4 10.92 -8.73 -26.25
CA TYR A 4 11.01 -7.96 -25.01
C TYR A 4 10.69 -6.48 -25.23
N HIS A 5 11.11 -5.94 -26.38
CA HIS A 5 10.79 -4.59 -26.80
C HIS A 5 9.27 -4.40 -26.91
N ASP A 6 8.56 -5.30 -27.60
CA ASP A 6 7.11 -5.22 -27.77
C ASP A 6 6.37 -5.29 -26.43
N LEU A 7 6.79 -6.21 -25.54
CA LEU A 7 6.20 -6.34 -24.21
C LEU A 7 6.32 -5.03 -23.42
N THR A 8 7.51 -4.44 -23.43
CA THR A 8 7.80 -3.24 -22.64
C THR A 8 7.26 -1.95 -23.24
N HIS A 9 7.10 -1.87 -24.56
CA HIS A 9 6.57 -0.69 -25.24
C HIS A 9 5.05 -0.65 -25.28
N HIS A 10 4.39 -1.81 -25.19
CA HIS A 10 2.96 -1.88 -25.47
C HIS A 10 2.10 -2.46 -24.35
N ILE A 11 2.65 -3.33 -23.50
CA ILE A 11 1.85 -4.11 -22.54
C ILE A 11 2.17 -3.69 -21.10
N ILE A 12 3.43 -3.81 -20.68
CA ILE A 12 3.85 -3.50 -19.31
C ILE A 12 5.14 -2.68 -19.39
N PRO A 13 5.16 -1.42 -18.93
CA PRO A 13 6.40 -0.65 -18.87
C PRO A 13 7.45 -1.43 -18.05
N GLY A 14 8.66 -1.52 -18.58
CA GLY A 14 9.72 -2.32 -17.99
C GLY A 14 11.12 -1.84 -18.40
N PRO A 15 12.18 -2.45 -17.86
CA PRO A 15 13.55 -1.99 -18.07
C PRO A 15 14.03 -2.03 -19.53
N GLN A 16 13.86 -0.94 -20.26
CA GLN A 16 14.34 -0.82 -21.65
C GLN A 16 15.79 -0.35 -21.77
N SER A 17 16.45 -0.05 -20.64
CA SER A 17 17.81 0.49 -20.62
C SER A 17 18.61 -0.09 -19.45
N TYR A 18 19.92 -0.31 -19.65
CA TYR A 18 20.83 -0.65 -18.55
C TYR A 18 20.85 0.41 -17.44
N SER A 19 20.59 1.69 -17.79
CA SER A 19 20.49 2.79 -16.83
C SER A 19 19.43 2.54 -15.75
N TYR A 20 18.44 1.70 -16.02
CA TYR A 20 17.42 1.28 -15.06
C TYR A 20 17.99 0.52 -13.86
N PHE A 21 18.99 -0.33 -14.09
CA PHE A 21 19.57 -1.18 -13.04
C PHE A 21 20.59 -0.43 -12.19
N ILE A 22 21.16 0.65 -12.71
CA ILE A 22 22.22 1.41 -12.04
C ILE A 22 21.74 1.95 -10.67
N PRO A 23 20.57 2.61 -10.54
CA PRO A 23 20.04 3.04 -9.24
C PRO A 23 19.98 1.95 -8.18
N HIS A 24 19.52 0.75 -8.56
CA HIS A 24 19.37 -0.39 -7.66
C HIS A 24 20.72 -0.86 -7.12
N LEU A 25 21.72 -0.96 -8.01
CA LEU A 25 23.09 -1.35 -7.65
C LEU A 25 23.76 -0.28 -6.80
N LEU A 26 23.67 0.99 -7.20
CA LEU A 26 24.30 2.10 -6.50
C LEU A 26 23.73 2.30 -5.10
N LEU A 27 22.42 2.15 -4.92
CA LEU A 27 21.80 2.22 -3.59
C LEU A 27 22.34 1.11 -2.68
N ALA A 28 22.42 -0.13 -3.16
CA ALA A 28 22.98 -1.22 -2.39
C ALA A 28 24.47 -0.99 -2.06
N LEU A 29 25.27 -0.56 -3.03
CA LEU A 29 26.69 -0.24 -2.83
C LEU A 29 26.89 0.90 -1.82
N ALA A 30 26.06 1.94 -1.86
CA ALA A 30 26.09 3.03 -0.90
C ALA A 30 25.87 2.50 0.53
N LEU A 31 24.85 1.66 0.74
CA LEU A 31 24.52 1.06 2.04
C LEU A 31 25.57 0.06 2.56
N LEU A 32 26.27 -0.60 1.63
CA LEU A 32 27.38 -1.50 1.94
C LEU A 32 28.70 -0.77 2.19
N THR A 33 28.80 0.53 1.92
CA THR A 33 30.04 1.29 2.16
C THR A 33 30.08 1.81 3.60
N PRO A 34 31.11 1.50 4.41
CA PRO A 34 31.15 1.94 5.81
C PRO A 34 31.47 3.44 5.91
N ARG A 35 31.02 4.07 7.00
CA ARG A 35 31.29 5.50 7.27
C ARG A 35 32.77 5.83 7.50
N SER A 36 33.60 4.82 7.78
CA SER A 36 35.05 4.97 7.81
C SER A 36 35.68 5.20 6.43
N ILE A 37 34.99 4.84 5.35
CA ILE A 37 35.44 5.07 3.96
C ILE A 37 34.76 6.29 3.36
N LEU A 38 33.43 6.39 3.45
CA LEU A 38 32.66 7.54 2.96
C LEU A 38 31.77 8.11 4.06
N SER A 39 31.99 9.39 4.41
CA SER A 39 31.06 10.14 5.24
C SER A 39 29.66 10.23 4.61
N ARG A 40 28.65 10.62 5.40
CA ARG A 40 27.28 10.81 4.89
C ARG A 40 27.23 11.75 3.69
N TRP A 41 27.87 12.91 3.79
CA TRP A 41 27.86 13.91 2.73
C TRP A 41 28.62 13.46 1.49
N GLN A 42 29.76 12.77 1.65
CA GLN A 42 30.48 12.18 0.51
C GLN A 42 29.64 11.10 -0.19
N SER A 43 28.94 10.25 0.58
CA SER A 43 28.03 9.25 0.03
C SER A 43 26.89 9.90 -0.75
N ILE A 44 26.26 10.95 -0.20
CA ILE A 44 25.20 11.68 -0.91
C ILE A 44 25.75 12.31 -2.19
N ALA A 45 26.86 13.04 -2.10
CA ALA A 45 27.47 13.73 -3.24
C ALA A 45 27.94 12.79 -4.35
N LEU A 46 28.36 11.57 -4.00
CA LEU A 46 28.81 10.57 -4.96
C LEU A 46 27.63 9.81 -5.60
N PHE A 47 26.73 9.25 -4.80
CA PHE A 47 25.72 8.30 -5.30
C PHE A 47 24.47 8.99 -5.83
N MET A 48 23.96 10.04 -5.16
CA MET A 48 22.66 10.63 -5.54
C MET A 48 22.65 11.27 -6.93
N PRO A 49 23.67 12.05 -7.36
CA PRO A 49 23.66 12.62 -8.71
C PRO A 49 23.65 11.54 -9.81
N ILE A 50 24.36 10.43 -9.61
CA ILE A 50 24.40 9.33 -10.57
C ILE A 50 23.06 8.58 -10.59
N ILE A 51 22.49 8.30 -9.42
CA ILE A 51 21.15 7.68 -9.30
C ILE A 51 20.10 8.55 -10.02
N VAL A 52 20.10 9.86 -9.79
CA VAL A 52 19.16 10.79 -10.44
C VAL A 52 19.39 10.83 -11.94
N ALA A 53 20.63 11.02 -12.41
CA ALA A 53 20.94 11.13 -13.83
C ALA A 53 20.58 9.84 -14.60
N THR A 54 20.88 8.66 -14.03
CA THR A 54 20.56 7.37 -14.64
C THR A 54 19.07 7.06 -14.62
N THR A 55 18.35 7.48 -13.57
CA THR A 55 16.89 7.40 -13.52
C THR A 55 16.25 8.30 -14.58
N LEU A 56 16.70 9.56 -14.71
CA LEU A 56 16.22 10.49 -15.73
C LEU A 56 16.53 9.99 -17.15
N HIS A 57 17.73 9.44 -17.37
CA HIS A 57 18.07 8.81 -18.64
C HIS A 57 17.15 7.61 -18.92
N ALA A 58 16.89 6.76 -17.94
CA ALA A 58 15.97 5.63 -18.11
C ALA A 58 14.58 6.15 -18.49
N TRP A 59 14.05 7.16 -17.81
CA TRP A 59 12.75 7.76 -18.15
C TRP A 59 12.71 8.36 -19.55
N TRP A 60 13.79 9.03 -19.96
CA TRP A 60 13.93 9.54 -21.32
C TRP A 60 13.91 8.42 -22.35
N SER A 61 14.71 7.36 -22.14
CA SER A 61 14.76 6.20 -23.03
C SER A 61 13.43 5.46 -23.11
N MET A 62 12.68 5.38 -22.00
CA MET A 62 11.36 4.76 -21.94
C MET A 62 10.24 5.72 -22.36
N GLY A 63 10.52 6.97 -22.76
CA GLY A 63 9.47 7.94 -23.06
C GLY A 63 8.51 8.22 -21.90
N GLY A 64 8.93 8.00 -20.65
CA GLY A 64 8.15 8.21 -19.44
C GLY A 64 8.71 7.56 -18.18
N VAL A 65 8.07 7.85 -17.05
CA VAL A 65 8.41 7.22 -15.77
C VAL A 65 7.97 5.75 -15.74
N ASP A 66 8.57 4.94 -14.87
CA ASP A 66 8.10 3.59 -14.53
C ASP A 66 8.00 3.42 -13.00
N VAL A 67 7.19 2.45 -12.54
CA VAL A 67 6.93 2.23 -11.11
C VAL A 67 8.22 1.98 -10.33
N ILE A 68 9.10 1.14 -10.84
CA ILE A 68 10.24 0.59 -10.11
C ILE A 68 11.38 1.61 -10.03
N SER A 69 11.68 2.34 -11.10
CA SER A 69 12.72 3.37 -11.04
C SER A 69 12.31 4.58 -10.19
N VAL A 70 11.03 4.98 -10.22
CA VAL A 70 10.51 6.01 -9.32
C VAL A 70 10.60 5.53 -7.87
N ASP A 71 10.16 4.30 -7.57
CA ASP A 71 10.24 3.76 -6.22
C ASP A 71 11.68 3.63 -5.73
N THR A 72 12.62 3.22 -6.59
CA THR A 72 14.05 3.14 -6.27
C THR A 72 14.63 4.52 -5.99
N LEU A 73 14.26 5.54 -6.76
CA LEU A 73 14.68 6.91 -6.51
C LEU A 73 14.14 7.43 -5.17
N LEU A 74 12.89 7.12 -4.83
CA LEU A 74 12.30 7.47 -3.53
C LEU A 74 12.97 6.73 -2.37
N HIS A 75 13.31 5.45 -2.53
CA HIS A 75 14.08 4.70 -1.55
C HIS A 75 15.50 5.26 -1.38
N ALA A 76 16.17 5.64 -2.46
CA ALA A 76 17.48 6.28 -2.40
C ALA A 76 17.40 7.64 -1.68
N LEU A 77 16.39 8.45 -1.99
CA LEU A 77 16.14 9.71 -1.29
C LEU A 77 15.92 9.48 0.21
N LEU A 78 15.09 8.49 0.57
CA LEU A 78 14.83 8.13 1.96
C LEU A 78 16.11 7.70 2.70
N LEU A 79 16.84 6.73 2.14
CA LEU A 79 17.92 6.02 2.82
C LEU A 79 19.28 6.72 2.71
N LEU A 80 19.49 7.63 1.77
CA LEU A 80 20.76 8.35 1.64
C LEU A 80 20.65 9.80 2.09
N VAL A 81 19.54 10.48 1.79
CA VAL A 81 19.40 11.92 2.03
C VAL A 81 18.61 12.19 3.30
N LEU A 82 17.39 11.68 3.41
CA LEU A 82 16.46 12.07 4.47
C LEU A 82 16.79 11.40 5.81
N LYS A 83 17.25 10.15 5.78
CA LYS A 83 17.68 9.41 6.97
C LYS A 83 19.07 8.83 6.79
N ASP A 84 19.75 8.56 7.90
CA ASP A 84 21.07 7.93 7.91
C ASP A 84 20.98 6.49 8.44
N PRO A 85 20.96 5.46 7.59
CA PRO A 85 20.93 4.04 7.99
C PRO A 85 21.99 3.63 9.01
N TRP A 86 23.13 4.32 9.06
CA TRP A 86 24.19 4.02 10.00
C TRP A 86 23.89 4.56 11.39
N ALA A 87 23.23 5.72 11.48
CA ALA A 87 22.94 6.38 12.75
C ALA A 87 21.53 6.07 13.25
N ASP A 88 20.53 6.17 12.36
CA ASP A 88 19.11 6.17 12.68
C ASP A 88 18.48 4.77 12.67
N PHE A 89 19.03 3.82 11.92
CA PHE A 89 18.39 2.52 11.72
C PHE A 89 18.87 1.48 12.73
N ARG A 90 17.92 0.81 13.40
CA ARG A 90 18.17 -0.38 14.21
C ARG A 90 17.25 -1.49 13.77
N TYR A 91 17.82 -2.64 13.44
CA TYR A 91 17.04 -3.84 13.18
C TYR A 91 16.60 -4.43 14.52
N VAL A 92 15.31 -4.75 14.66
CA VAL A 92 14.73 -5.24 15.91
C VAL A 92 14.27 -6.68 15.70
N SER A 93 15.06 -7.63 16.18
CA SER A 93 14.67 -9.04 16.19
C SER A 93 13.99 -9.41 17.50
N ARG A 94 12.95 -10.26 17.43
CA ARG A 94 12.42 -10.93 18.62
C ARG A 94 13.34 -12.10 18.95
N ALA A 95 13.68 -12.29 20.22
CA ALA A 95 14.30 -13.53 20.64
C ALA A 95 13.39 -14.71 20.22
N ARG A 96 13.98 -15.77 19.64
CA ARG A 96 13.24 -16.95 19.16
C ARG A 96 12.24 -17.38 20.23
N ILE A 97 10.96 -17.36 19.87
CA ILE A 97 9.95 -18.08 20.64
C ILE A 97 10.32 -19.55 20.48
N GLY A 98 10.51 -20.26 21.60
CA GLY A 98 10.87 -21.68 21.60
C GLY A 98 9.90 -22.48 20.72
N LYS A 99 10.42 -23.54 20.11
CA LYS A 99 9.79 -24.33 19.04
C LYS A 99 8.48 -25.07 19.44
N ASP A 100 7.98 -24.85 20.65
CA ASP A 100 6.97 -25.72 21.28
C ASP A 100 5.58 -25.07 21.50
N ASP A 101 5.40 -23.77 21.29
CA ASP A 101 4.11 -23.11 21.56
C ASP A 101 3.21 -23.02 20.32
N ASP A 102 2.77 -24.17 19.80
CA ASP A 102 1.62 -24.28 18.89
C ASP A 102 0.29 -24.41 19.67
N THR A 103 0.30 -24.22 21.00
CA THR A 103 -0.89 -24.28 21.86
C THR A 103 -1.62 -22.93 21.88
N GLY A 104 -2.74 -22.89 21.17
CA GLY A 104 -3.55 -21.69 20.96
C GLY A 104 -4.13 -21.07 22.23
N HIS A 105 -3.74 -19.82 22.50
CA HIS A 105 -4.54 -18.89 23.28
C HIS A 105 -4.85 -17.64 22.46
N THR A 106 -6.09 -17.57 21.99
CA THR A 106 -6.67 -16.45 21.24
C THR A 106 -7.26 -15.43 22.20
N GLY A 107 -6.45 -14.47 22.65
CA GLY A 107 -6.91 -13.26 23.32
C GLY A 107 -7.04 -12.11 22.32
N THR A 108 -8.23 -11.87 21.78
CA THR A 108 -8.49 -10.74 20.87
C THR A 108 -8.93 -9.52 21.69
N THR A 109 -8.00 -8.62 22.01
CA THR A 109 -8.34 -7.33 22.65
C THR A 109 -8.89 -6.36 21.60
N THR A 110 -10.20 -6.13 21.63
CA THR A 110 -10.90 -5.12 20.82
C THR A 110 -10.97 -3.78 21.56
N ASP A 111 -9.85 -3.05 21.63
CA ASP A 111 -9.86 -1.69 22.18
C ASP A 111 -10.07 -0.65 21.07
N LEU A 112 -11.08 0.19 21.25
CA LEU A 112 -11.41 1.31 20.36
C LEU A 112 -10.48 2.50 20.65
N PRO A 113 -9.90 3.15 19.62
CA PRO A 113 -9.02 4.30 19.85
C PRO A 113 -9.81 5.56 20.25
N VAL A 114 -9.33 6.21 21.31
CA VAL A 114 -9.82 7.48 21.86
C VAL A 114 -9.27 8.66 21.04
N VAL A 115 -10.13 9.56 20.56
CA VAL A 115 -9.75 10.84 19.96
C VAL A 115 -9.87 11.94 21.01
N THR A 116 -8.82 12.75 21.21
CA THR A 116 -8.82 13.83 22.21
C THR A 116 -9.44 15.12 21.68
N ALA A 117 -10.15 15.85 22.55
CA ALA A 117 -10.90 17.08 22.24
C ALA A 117 -10.03 18.34 22.03
N ASN A 118 -8.72 18.28 22.27
CA ASN A 118 -7.83 19.41 22.06
C ASN A 118 -7.55 19.48 20.56
N GLY A 119 -7.94 20.57 19.88
CA GLY A 119 -7.79 20.80 18.44
C GLY A 119 -6.37 20.67 17.83
N GLN A 120 -5.41 20.08 18.54
CA GLN A 120 -4.27 19.41 17.94
C GLN A 120 -4.76 18.30 17.00
N MET A 121 -4.33 18.37 15.74
CA MET A 121 -4.40 17.18 14.93
C MET A 121 -3.43 16.18 15.54
N ASP A 122 -3.94 15.03 15.94
CA ASP A 122 -3.09 13.85 15.95
C ASP A 122 -2.56 13.69 14.51
N GLY A 123 -1.31 14.11 14.29
CA GLY A 123 -0.55 13.76 13.09
C GLY A 123 -0.34 12.23 12.94
N GLY A 124 -0.96 11.45 13.83
CA GLY A 124 -1.04 9.99 13.87
C GLY A 124 -2.03 9.36 12.90
N THR A 125 -2.51 10.09 11.88
CA THR A 125 -3.04 9.44 10.67
C THR A 125 -1.95 8.72 9.89
N SER A 126 -0.66 8.95 10.22
CA SER A 126 0.42 8.08 9.77
C SER A 126 0.63 6.85 10.66
N MET A 127 0.37 6.91 11.97
CA MET A 127 0.41 5.74 12.85
C MET A 127 -0.51 5.94 14.05
N VAL A 128 -1.50 5.06 14.18
CA VAL A 128 -2.40 5.05 15.33
C VAL A 128 -1.78 4.22 16.45
N GLN A 129 -1.66 4.84 17.62
CA GLN A 129 -1.79 4.17 18.91
C GLN A 129 -2.97 4.80 19.68
N PRO A 130 -3.61 4.04 20.58
CA PRO A 130 -4.53 4.58 21.56
C PRO A 130 -3.78 5.27 22.70
N LYS A 131 -4.25 6.45 23.09
CA LYS A 131 -3.80 7.16 24.29
C LYS A 131 -4.62 6.62 25.47
N LEU A 132 -4.01 5.79 26.33
CA LEU A 132 -4.62 5.38 27.60
C LEU A 132 -4.77 6.61 28.51
N PRO A 133 -5.95 6.85 29.10
CA PRO A 133 -6.10 7.92 30.09
C PRO A 133 -5.40 7.53 31.39
N ASN A 134 -4.49 8.38 31.85
CA ASN A 134 -3.97 8.35 33.21
C ASN A 134 -5.13 8.64 34.18
N GLY A 135 -5.73 7.58 34.71
CA GLY A 135 -6.70 7.62 35.79
C GLY A 135 -6.40 6.49 36.76
N HIS A 136 -5.80 6.84 37.91
CA HIS A 136 -5.56 5.93 39.01
C HIS A 136 -6.85 5.24 39.46
N THR A 137 -6.90 3.92 39.38
CA THR A 137 -7.47 3.05 40.42
C THR A 137 -6.76 1.70 40.36
N LYS A 138 -5.99 1.42 41.41
CA LYS A 138 -5.36 0.13 41.66
C LYS A 138 -6.45 -0.94 41.79
N ARG A 139 -6.56 -1.83 40.81
CA ARG A 139 -7.01 -3.20 41.05
C ARG A 139 -6.03 -4.13 40.33
N SER A 140 -5.13 -4.70 41.11
CA SER A 140 -4.13 -5.66 40.68
C SER A 140 -4.77 -7.04 40.61
N ASP A 141 -5.15 -7.49 39.41
CA ASP A 141 -5.25 -8.92 39.12
C ASP A 141 -3.86 -9.43 38.68
N PRO A 142 -3.24 -10.41 39.36
CA PRO A 142 -1.87 -10.84 39.07
C PRO A 142 -1.73 -11.92 37.98
N SER A 143 -2.81 -12.38 37.33
CA SER A 143 -2.71 -13.49 36.38
C SER A 143 -2.73 -13.02 34.93
N SER A 144 -1.67 -13.39 34.18
CA SER A 144 -1.54 -13.38 32.71
C SER A 144 -0.99 -12.12 32.00
N ARG A 145 -0.02 -11.40 32.59
CA ARG A 145 0.92 -10.63 31.75
C ARG A 145 1.99 -11.56 31.21
N THR A 146 1.73 -12.16 30.06
CA THR A 146 2.75 -12.80 29.23
C THR A 146 3.77 -11.71 28.89
N SER A 147 4.91 -11.69 29.58
CA SER A 147 6.00 -10.77 29.28
C SER A 147 6.49 -11.07 27.87
N MET A 148 6.32 -10.13 26.95
CA MET A 148 6.87 -10.25 25.60
C MET A 148 8.38 -10.55 25.71
N PRO A 149 8.91 -11.46 24.87
CA PRO A 149 10.33 -11.79 24.92
C PRO A 149 11.19 -10.54 24.69
N PRO A 150 12.37 -10.46 25.32
CA PRO A 150 13.26 -9.32 25.16
C PRO A 150 13.63 -9.14 23.67
N THR A 151 13.50 -7.92 23.16
CA THR A 151 13.90 -7.56 21.80
C THR A 151 15.37 -7.19 21.77
N THR A 152 16.11 -7.69 20.76
CA THR A 152 17.48 -7.27 20.51
C THR A 152 17.50 -6.23 19.39
N GLU A 153 18.23 -5.14 19.61
CA GLU A 153 18.44 -4.11 18.60
C GLU A 153 19.83 -4.27 17.98
N GLN A 154 19.88 -4.41 16.67
CA GLN A 154 21.12 -4.54 15.91
C GLN A 154 21.39 -3.25 15.11
N PRO A 155 22.48 -2.52 15.42
CA PRO A 155 22.92 -1.38 14.62
C PRO A 155 23.51 -1.83 13.27
N HIS A 156 23.87 -0.87 12.43
CA HIS A 156 24.58 -1.13 11.19
C HIS A 156 25.88 -1.92 11.47
N PRO A 157 26.08 -3.11 10.85
CA PRO A 157 27.22 -3.97 11.20
C PRO A 157 28.57 -3.42 10.71
N PRO A 158 29.68 -3.67 11.43
CA PRO A 158 30.99 -3.16 11.03
C PRO A 158 31.64 -3.94 9.88
N THR A 159 31.33 -5.24 9.71
CA THR A 159 31.98 -6.12 8.71
C THR A 159 31.13 -6.26 7.45
N LEU A 160 31.76 -6.44 6.28
CA LEU A 160 31.03 -6.61 5.00
C LEU A 160 30.08 -7.81 5.03
N ARG A 161 30.54 -8.95 5.56
CA ARG A 161 29.75 -10.19 5.65
C ARG A 161 28.47 -10.01 6.46
N ALA A 162 28.51 -9.24 7.56
CA ALA A 162 27.32 -8.97 8.37
C ALA A 162 26.44 -7.87 7.76
N ARG A 163 27.02 -6.92 7.01
CA ARG A 163 26.28 -5.86 6.31
C ARG A 163 25.43 -6.38 5.16
N LEU A 164 25.90 -7.37 4.41
CA LEU A 164 25.14 -7.94 3.28
C LEU A 164 23.70 -8.36 3.65
N PRO A 165 23.47 -9.23 4.66
CA PRO A 165 22.11 -9.60 5.05
C PRO A 165 21.35 -8.44 5.71
N TRP A 166 22.03 -7.54 6.43
CA TRP A 166 21.39 -6.37 7.05
C TRP A 166 20.86 -5.40 5.99
N THR A 167 21.69 -5.04 5.01
CA THR A 167 21.34 -4.18 3.87
C THR A 167 20.31 -4.85 2.98
N GLY A 168 20.47 -6.15 2.69
CA GLY A 168 19.49 -6.91 1.92
C GLY A 168 18.11 -6.89 2.57
N THR A 169 18.03 -7.14 3.87
CA THR A 169 16.78 -7.08 4.66
C THR A 169 16.18 -5.68 4.66
N LEU A 170 17.01 -4.63 4.73
CA LEU A 170 16.55 -3.25 4.67
C LEU A 170 15.93 -2.92 3.30
N LEU A 171 16.61 -3.28 2.22
CA LEU A 171 16.17 -2.97 0.85
C LEU A 171 14.88 -3.70 0.44
N VAL A 172 14.64 -4.90 0.97
CA VAL A 172 13.38 -5.64 0.69
C VAL A 172 12.26 -5.30 1.68
N SER A 173 12.55 -4.61 2.78
CA SER A 173 11.55 -4.22 3.78
C SER A 173 10.84 -2.92 3.39
N LEU A 174 9.94 -3.01 2.41
CA LEU A 174 9.18 -1.85 1.90
C LEU A 174 8.42 -1.08 3.00
N ARG A 175 7.96 -1.80 4.04
CA ARG A 175 7.25 -1.24 5.19
C ARG A 175 8.15 -0.87 6.36
N LEU A 176 9.44 -1.15 6.25
CA LEU A 176 10.39 -1.01 7.35
C LEU A 176 9.91 -1.74 8.62
N ASN A 177 9.27 -2.91 8.43
CA ASN A 177 8.90 -3.80 9.51
C ASN A 177 10.19 -4.28 10.20
N ASN A 178 10.19 -4.31 11.53
CA ASN A 178 11.35 -4.63 12.36
C ASN A 178 12.49 -3.62 12.26
N TRP A 179 12.24 -2.40 11.77
CA TRP A 179 13.25 -1.34 11.71
C TRP A 179 12.84 -0.16 12.57
N LYS A 180 13.68 0.24 13.53
CA LYS A 180 13.57 1.58 14.15
C LYS A 180 14.32 2.58 13.27
N LEU A 181 13.76 3.79 13.13
CA LEU A 181 14.20 4.83 12.18
C LEU A 181 14.51 6.16 12.86
N ASN A 182 14.62 6.15 14.20
CA ASN A 182 14.65 7.34 15.03
C ASN A 182 13.45 8.26 14.73
N LEU A 183 12.27 7.65 14.65
CA LEU A 183 11.00 8.32 14.39
C LEU A 183 10.00 7.80 15.44
N PRO A 184 9.76 8.54 16.55
CA PRO A 184 9.02 7.99 17.69
C PRO A 184 7.64 7.41 17.36
N PRO A 185 6.83 8.03 16.47
CA PRO A 185 5.56 7.41 16.05
C PRO A 185 5.75 6.02 15.42
N HIS A 186 6.87 5.81 14.71
CA HIS A 186 7.25 4.56 14.06
C HIS A 186 7.74 3.53 15.04
N ASP A 187 8.78 3.90 15.75
CA ASP A 187 9.61 2.98 16.50
C ASP A 187 8.85 2.34 17.66
N ARG A 188 7.78 2.99 18.15
CA ARG A 188 6.86 2.45 19.16
C ARG A 188 6.03 1.26 18.69
N THR A 189 5.89 1.09 17.39
CA THR A 189 5.13 0.00 16.77
C THR A 189 6.03 -1.14 16.30
N GLN A 190 7.35 -1.04 16.56
CA GLN A 190 8.35 -1.99 16.11
C GLN A 190 8.85 -2.89 17.25
N PRO A 191 8.95 -4.21 17.04
CA PRO A 191 8.47 -4.97 15.88
C PRO A 191 6.92 -5.03 15.88
N PRO A 192 6.25 -5.02 14.70
CA PRO A 192 4.79 -5.07 14.65
C PRO A 192 4.28 -6.32 15.33
N VAL A 193 3.09 -6.23 15.94
CA VAL A 193 2.37 -7.43 16.38
C VAL A 193 2.07 -8.27 15.12
N PRO A 194 2.49 -9.55 15.08
CA PRO A 194 2.18 -10.43 13.95
C PRO A 194 0.69 -10.39 13.66
N ALA A 195 0.33 -10.13 12.40
CA ALA A 195 -1.07 -10.17 12.01
C ALA A 195 -1.65 -11.59 12.10
N PHE A 196 -0.78 -12.61 12.08
CA PHE A 196 -1.15 -14.01 12.12
C PHE A 196 -0.37 -14.72 13.22
N PRO A 197 -1.05 -15.26 14.25
CA PRO A 197 -0.37 -15.91 15.37
C PRO A 197 0.46 -17.12 14.97
N THR A 198 0.06 -17.83 13.91
CA THR A 198 0.72 -19.04 13.43
C THR A 198 0.84 -19.05 11.91
N ARG A 199 1.80 -19.85 11.41
CA ARG A 199 1.94 -20.11 9.96
C ARG A 199 0.67 -20.69 9.35
N ARG A 200 -0.04 -21.57 10.08
CA ARG A 200 -1.31 -22.13 9.65
C ARG A 200 -2.38 -21.05 9.53
N ALA A 201 -2.48 -20.14 10.50
CA ALA A 201 -3.40 -19.01 10.44
C ALA A 201 -3.14 -18.11 9.21
N PHE A 202 -1.86 -17.82 8.93
CA PHE A 202 -1.49 -17.10 7.71
C PHE A 202 -1.87 -17.87 6.45
N ALA A 203 -1.52 -19.14 6.35
CA ALA A 203 -1.80 -19.96 5.17
C ALA A 203 -3.31 -20.06 4.89
N THR A 204 -4.10 -20.32 5.92
CA THR A 204 -5.57 -20.33 5.83
C THR A 204 -6.10 -18.97 5.37
N TYR A 205 -5.60 -17.88 5.95
CA TYR A 205 -6.00 -16.53 5.53
C TYR A 205 -5.63 -16.27 4.07
N ALA A 206 -4.41 -16.58 3.65
CA ALA A 206 -3.93 -16.38 2.29
C ALA A 206 -4.74 -17.18 1.27
N LEU A 207 -5.08 -18.44 1.59
CA LEU A 207 -5.93 -19.29 0.74
C LEU A 207 -7.37 -18.78 0.66
N LEU A 208 -7.95 -18.32 1.79
CA LEU A 208 -9.28 -17.72 1.79
C LEU A 208 -9.30 -16.38 1.03
N SER A 209 -8.26 -15.56 1.17
CA SER A 209 -8.08 -14.33 0.39
C SER A 209 -7.90 -14.64 -1.10
N PHE A 210 -7.14 -15.69 -1.43
CA PHE A 210 -7.01 -16.18 -2.80
C PHE A 210 -8.39 -16.55 -3.37
N ALA A 211 -9.13 -17.42 -2.69
CA ALA A 211 -10.46 -17.86 -3.13
C ALA A 211 -11.45 -16.69 -3.28
N LYS A 212 -11.50 -15.76 -2.32
CA LYS A 212 -12.36 -14.57 -2.39
C LYS A 212 -11.99 -13.65 -3.55
N GLY A 213 -10.69 -13.38 -3.73
CA GLY A 213 -10.22 -12.55 -4.83
C GLY A 213 -10.46 -13.23 -6.18
N TYR A 214 -10.22 -14.54 -6.30
CA TYR A 214 -10.54 -15.31 -7.50
C TYR A 214 -12.03 -15.21 -7.85
N ALA A 215 -12.92 -15.46 -6.89
CA ALA A 215 -14.36 -15.35 -7.11
C ALA A 215 -14.78 -13.92 -7.50
N THR A 216 -14.17 -12.91 -6.88
CA THR A 216 -14.42 -11.50 -7.20
C THR A 216 -13.98 -11.19 -8.63
N LEU A 217 -12.78 -11.60 -9.03
CA LEU A 217 -12.29 -11.47 -10.40
C LEU A 217 -13.27 -12.15 -11.35
N ASP A 218 -13.60 -13.42 -11.14
CA ASP A 218 -14.45 -14.22 -12.03
C ASP A 218 -15.84 -13.59 -12.25
N LEU A 219 -16.50 -13.17 -11.16
CA LEU A 219 -17.80 -12.52 -11.24
C LEU A 219 -17.75 -11.13 -11.90
N THR A 220 -16.76 -10.31 -11.54
CA THR A 220 -16.61 -8.99 -12.16
C THR A 220 -16.24 -9.10 -13.64
N ARG A 221 -15.52 -10.15 -14.05
CA ARG A 221 -15.26 -10.43 -15.47
C ARG A 221 -16.50 -10.79 -16.24
N ALA A 222 -17.37 -11.61 -15.66
CA ALA A 222 -18.66 -11.94 -16.25
C ALA A 222 -19.51 -10.69 -16.49
N TYR A 223 -19.48 -9.75 -15.55
CA TYR A 223 -20.12 -8.45 -15.70
C TYR A 223 -19.45 -7.60 -16.80
N ILE A 224 -18.13 -7.46 -16.75
CA ILE A 224 -17.32 -6.71 -17.74
C ILE A 224 -17.54 -7.25 -19.16
N ALA A 225 -17.75 -8.55 -19.33
CA ALA A 225 -18.05 -9.18 -20.62
C ALA A 225 -19.32 -8.64 -21.28
N GLN A 226 -20.28 -8.20 -20.48
CA GLN A 226 -21.63 -7.82 -20.90
C GLN A 226 -21.83 -6.31 -20.92
N ASP A 227 -21.00 -5.56 -20.19
CA ASP A 227 -21.04 -4.10 -20.15
C ASP A 227 -20.04 -3.50 -21.16
N ALA A 228 -20.56 -3.10 -22.33
CA ALA A 228 -19.77 -2.52 -23.41
C ALA A 228 -18.94 -1.30 -22.99
N TYR A 229 -19.30 -0.62 -21.89
CA TYR A 229 -18.47 0.45 -21.33
C TYR A 229 -17.03 0.00 -21.08
N PHE A 230 -16.73 -1.25 -20.73
CA PHE A 230 -15.33 -1.60 -20.44
C PHE A 230 -14.45 -1.72 -21.70
N THR A 231 -15.05 -1.92 -22.87
CA THR A 231 -14.32 -2.20 -24.11
C THR A 231 -14.52 -1.16 -25.20
N ASP A 232 -15.68 -0.49 -25.27
CA ASP A 232 -15.98 0.52 -26.29
C ASP A 232 -15.67 1.94 -25.80
N LEU A 233 -14.46 2.42 -26.12
CA LEU A 233 -13.88 3.73 -25.74
C LEU A 233 -14.75 4.94 -26.07
N SER A 234 -15.79 4.81 -26.90
CA SER A 234 -16.73 5.90 -27.17
C SER A 234 -17.81 6.07 -26.08
N LEU A 235 -18.05 5.05 -25.25
CA LEU A 235 -19.11 5.06 -24.24
C LEU A 235 -18.68 5.78 -22.96
N ALA A 236 -19.48 6.77 -22.57
CA ALA A 236 -19.35 7.46 -21.29
C ALA A 236 -19.68 6.54 -20.10
N ILE A 237 -19.09 6.81 -18.93
CA ILE A 237 -19.33 6.04 -17.70
C ILE A 237 -20.78 6.06 -17.21
N ASN A 238 -21.56 7.05 -17.63
CA ASN A 238 -22.98 7.19 -17.31
C ASN A 238 -23.90 6.58 -18.38
N SER A 239 -23.35 5.91 -19.41
CA SER A 239 -24.19 5.18 -20.37
C SER A 239 -25.05 4.13 -19.66
N PRO A 240 -26.24 3.81 -20.19
CA PRO A 240 -27.14 2.83 -19.56
C PRO A 240 -26.43 1.50 -19.25
N LEU A 241 -26.81 0.89 -18.14
CA LEU A 241 -26.32 -0.45 -17.75
C LEU A 241 -26.84 -1.50 -18.73
N PRO A 242 -26.15 -2.63 -18.92
CA PRO A 242 -26.60 -3.68 -19.85
C PRO A 242 -27.75 -4.54 -19.30
N PHE A 243 -28.08 -4.41 -18.01
CA PHE A 243 -29.09 -5.23 -17.33
C PHE A 243 -30.30 -4.39 -16.88
N PRO A 244 -31.51 -4.66 -17.41
CA PRO A 244 -32.74 -3.95 -17.01
C PRO A 244 -33.00 -3.98 -15.50
N ALA A 245 -32.69 -5.10 -14.84
CA ALA A 245 -32.83 -5.26 -13.40
C ALA A 245 -31.98 -4.27 -12.57
N LEU A 246 -30.96 -3.66 -13.17
CA LEU A 246 -30.05 -2.72 -12.51
C LEU A 246 -30.32 -1.25 -12.86
N TYR A 247 -31.35 -0.93 -13.67
CA TYR A 247 -31.60 0.44 -14.13
C TYR A 247 -31.88 1.46 -13.01
N GLY A 248 -32.23 1.01 -11.80
CA GLY A 248 -32.35 1.88 -10.62
C GLY A 248 -31.01 2.29 -9.98
N LEU A 249 -29.89 1.67 -10.37
CA LEU A 249 -28.56 2.00 -9.86
C LEU A 249 -27.85 3.00 -10.79
N PRO A 250 -27.17 4.03 -10.25
CA PRO A 250 -26.33 4.91 -11.05
C PRO A 250 -25.23 4.09 -11.77
N PRO A 251 -25.12 4.14 -13.12
CA PRO A 251 -24.15 3.33 -13.85
C PRO A 251 -22.71 3.55 -13.37
N GLN A 252 -22.36 4.81 -13.09
CA GLN A 252 -21.04 5.19 -12.58
C GLN A 252 -20.72 4.58 -11.22
N LEU A 253 -21.70 4.45 -10.32
CA LEU A 253 -21.51 3.78 -9.03
C LEU A 253 -21.15 2.31 -9.26
N LEU A 254 -21.95 1.58 -10.03
CA LEU A 254 -21.72 0.16 -10.26
C LEU A 254 -20.37 -0.10 -10.95
N ARG A 255 -20.08 0.62 -12.04
CA ARG A 255 -18.82 0.49 -12.79
C ARG A 255 -17.61 0.83 -11.92
N SER A 256 -17.71 1.88 -11.10
CA SER A 256 -16.66 2.23 -10.15
C SER A 256 -16.44 1.15 -9.09
N MET A 257 -17.50 0.55 -8.53
CA MET A 257 -17.37 -0.54 -7.58
C MET A 257 -16.75 -1.80 -8.23
N VAL A 258 -17.10 -2.10 -9.49
CA VAL A 258 -16.47 -3.19 -10.26
C VAL A 258 -14.97 -2.96 -10.44
N VAL A 259 -14.57 -1.74 -10.84
CA VAL A 259 -13.14 -1.37 -10.99
C VAL A 259 -12.40 -1.48 -9.67
N GLY A 260 -12.98 -0.97 -8.58
CA GLY A 260 -12.40 -1.07 -7.24
C GLY A 260 -12.27 -2.51 -6.76
N ALA A 261 -13.28 -3.35 -7.00
CA ALA A 261 -13.27 -4.77 -6.66
C ALA A 261 -12.21 -5.54 -7.44
N GLN A 262 -12.06 -5.25 -8.74
CA GLN A 262 -10.99 -5.79 -9.60
C GLN A 262 -9.60 -5.42 -9.08
N ALA A 263 -9.35 -4.13 -8.79
CA ALA A 263 -8.07 -3.68 -8.25
C ALA A 263 -7.76 -4.33 -6.89
N TRP A 264 -8.75 -4.42 -6.01
CA TRP A 264 -8.61 -5.08 -4.70
C TRP A 264 -8.25 -6.57 -4.86
N ALA A 265 -8.99 -7.27 -5.71
CA ALA A 265 -8.81 -8.70 -5.91
C ALA A 265 -7.46 -9.01 -6.55
N LEU A 266 -7.08 -8.30 -7.62
CA LEU A 266 -5.82 -8.48 -8.33
C LEU A 266 -4.61 -8.29 -7.41
N LEU A 267 -4.58 -7.20 -6.63
CA LEU A 267 -3.51 -6.98 -5.66
C LEU A 267 -3.51 -8.05 -4.54
N GLY A 268 -4.69 -8.50 -4.10
CA GLY A 268 -4.80 -9.62 -3.16
C GLY A 268 -4.17 -10.91 -3.70
N GLN A 269 -4.39 -11.22 -4.99
CA GLN A 269 -3.79 -12.35 -5.69
C GLN A 269 -2.27 -12.20 -5.87
N LEU A 270 -1.78 -10.97 -6.02
CA LEU A 270 -0.36 -10.71 -6.20
C LEU A 270 0.44 -10.88 -4.89
N PHE A 271 -0.13 -10.48 -3.74
CA PHE A 271 0.64 -10.48 -2.48
C PHE A 271 0.52 -11.76 -1.67
N TYR A 272 -0.69 -12.21 -1.34
CA TYR A 272 -0.84 -13.30 -0.35
C TYR A 272 -0.41 -14.68 -0.86
N PRO A 273 -0.79 -15.13 -2.07
CA PRO A 273 -0.37 -16.43 -2.60
C PRO A 273 1.15 -16.54 -2.75
N VAL A 274 1.81 -15.51 -3.28
CA VAL A 274 3.27 -15.48 -3.44
C VAL A 274 3.96 -15.61 -2.09
N CYS A 275 3.39 -15.03 -1.03
CA CYS A 275 3.89 -15.13 0.33
C CYS A 275 3.77 -16.53 0.97
N LEU A 276 3.00 -17.46 0.38
CA LEU A 276 2.97 -18.85 0.86
C LEU A 276 4.32 -19.55 0.66
N LEU A 277 5.06 -19.19 -0.39
CA LEU A 277 6.38 -19.77 -0.66
C LEU A 277 7.39 -19.50 0.48
N PRO A 278 7.69 -18.24 0.86
CA PRO A 278 8.61 -17.99 1.98
C PRO A 278 8.09 -18.54 3.32
N VAL A 279 6.77 -18.60 3.55
CA VAL A 279 6.21 -19.29 4.73
C VAL A 279 6.51 -20.79 4.70
N GLY A 280 6.36 -21.44 3.55
CA GLY A 280 6.69 -22.86 3.36
C GLY A 280 8.18 -23.15 3.51
N LEU A 281 9.05 -22.36 2.88
CA LEU A 281 10.50 -22.49 3.01
C LEU A 281 10.96 -22.28 4.46
N HIS A 282 10.36 -21.33 5.17
CA HIS A 282 10.58 -21.14 6.59
C HIS A 282 10.09 -22.36 7.41
N ALA A 283 8.94 -22.95 7.05
CA ALA A 283 8.44 -24.18 7.70
C ALA A 283 9.39 -25.38 7.54
N LEU A 284 10.10 -25.45 6.41
CA LEU A 284 11.14 -26.44 6.14
C LEU A 284 12.49 -26.11 6.79
N GLY A 285 12.63 -24.96 7.46
CA GLY A 285 13.86 -24.51 8.10
C GLY A 285 14.90 -23.92 7.13
N TRP A 286 14.51 -23.60 5.89
CA TRP A 286 15.41 -23.03 4.88
C TRP A 286 15.45 -21.50 4.90
N LEU A 287 14.44 -20.86 5.52
CA LEU A 287 14.42 -19.42 5.75
C LEU A 287 14.30 -19.10 7.25
N PRO A 288 14.95 -18.04 7.73
CA PRO A 288 14.79 -17.56 9.10
C PRO A 288 13.40 -16.93 9.31
N ASP A 289 13.01 -16.79 10.58
CA ASP A 289 11.70 -16.27 11.02
C ASP A 289 11.39 -14.90 10.37
N ASP A 290 12.38 -14.02 10.31
CA ASP A 290 12.25 -12.65 9.80
C ASP A 290 11.75 -12.57 8.35
N TRP A 291 12.02 -13.63 7.58
CA TRP A 291 11.63 -13.76 6.18
C TRP A 291 10.29 -14.46 6.01
N SER A 292 9.57 -14.74 7.11
CA SER A 292 8.28 -15.42 7.08
C SER A 292 7.12 -14.42 7.21
N PRO A 293 6.32 -14.21 6.14
CA PRO A 293 5.21 -13.25 6.11
C PRO A 293 4.16 -13.33 7.22
N HIS A 294 4.03 -14.47 7.89
CA HIS A 294 3.10 -14.61 9.02
C HIS A 294 3.47 -13.69 10.22
N LEU A 295 4.75 -13.29 10.34
CA LEU A 295 5.24 -12.36 11.35
C LEU A 295 5.14 -10.89 10.95
N TRP A 296 4.72 -10.61 9.70
CA TRP A 296 4.60 -9.24 9.21
C TRP A 296 3.20 -8.67 9.50
N ALA A 297 3.09 -7.35 9.40
CA ALA A 297 1.79 -6.69 9.36
C ALA A 297 1.01 -7.11 8.10
N ALA A 298 -0.29 -7.32 8.22
CA ALA A 298 -1.16 -7.72 7.10
C ALA A 298 -1.10 -6.72 5.94
N TYR A 299 -1.21 -7.19 4.69
CA TYR A 299 -1.15 -6.32 3.53
C TYR A 299 -2.27 -5.29 3.50
N TYR A 300 -3.45 -5.72 3.96
CA TYR A 300 -4.62 -4.90 4.18
C TYR A 300 -4.95 -4.84 5.67
N GLY A 301 -5.36 -3.67 6.14
CA GLY A 301 -5.89 -3.51 7.48
C GLY A 301 -7.32 -4.05 7.61
N PRO A 302 -7.92 -3.96 8.80
CA PRO A 302 -9.30 -4.37 9.00
C PRO A 302 -10.27 -3.43 8.24
N PRO A 303 -11.28 -3.94 7.51
CA PRO A 303 -12.25 -3.12 6.78
C PRO A 303 -13.00 -2.11 7.66
N ARG A 304 -13.12 -2.40 8.96
CA ARG A 304 -13.72 -1.50 9.95
C ARG A 304 -13.07 -0.11 9.98
N GLU A 305 -11.78 0.00 9.65
CA GLU A 305 -11.08 1.28 9.62
C GLU A 305 -11.64 2.26 8.58
N ILE A 306 -12.25 1.73 7.50
CA ILE A 306 -12.93 2.54 6.48
C ILE A 306 -14.14 3.24 7.10
N PHE A 307 -14.98 2.53 7.85
CA PHE A 307 -16.16 3.12 8.47
C PHE A 307 -15.78 4.03 9.65
N LEU A 308 -14.68 3.75 10.35
CA LEU A 308 -14.23 4.61 11.44
C LEU A 308 -13.62 5.94 10.97
N HIS A 309 -12.90 5.91 9.84
CA HIS A 309 -12.02 7.01 9.43
C HIS A 309 -12.21 7.44 7.97
N GLY A 310 -13.27 6.97 7.31
CA GLY A 310 -13.62 7.32 5.93
C GLY A 310 -12.50 7.06 4.92
N VAL A 311 -12.31 7.99 3.99
CA VAL A 311 -11.30 7.92 2.90
C VAL A 311 -9.89 7.90 3.48
N ARG A 312 -9.67 8.65 4.57
CA ARG A 312 -8.42 8.61 5.33
C ARG A 312 -8.16 7.22 5.92
N GLY A 313 -9.20 6.55 6.42
CA GLY A 313 -9.13 5.18 6.91
C GLY A 313 -8.81 4.18 5.82
N PHE A 314 -9.43 4.36 4.66
CA PHE A 314 -9.15 3.56 3.48
C PHE A 314 -7.65 3.61 3.14
N TRP A 315 -7.08 4.79 2.90
CA TRP A 315 -5.68 4.90 2.48
C TRP A 315 -4.66 4.73 3.62
N GLY A 316 -4.96 5.25 4.80
CA GLY A 316 -4.01 5.30 5.92
C GLY A 316 -3.96 4.04 6.77
N LYS A 317 -4.91 3.11 6.60
CA LYS A 317 -5.01 1.92 7.46
C LYS A 317 -5.44 0.65 6.75
N TYR A 318 -6.36 0.74 5.79
CA TYR A 318 -6.91 -0.43 5.11
C TYR A 318 -6.11 -0.83 3.87
N TRP A 319 -5.94 0.06 2.91
CA TRP A 319 -5.45 -0.22 1.56
C TRP A 319 -3.93 -0.34 1.50
N HIS A 320 -3.43 -1.42 0.91
CA HIS A 320 -2.04 -1.67 0.48
C HIS A 320 -0.95 -0.76 1.10
N GLN A 321 -0.55 -1.07 2.34
CA GLN A 321 0.34 -0.23 3.16
C GLN A 321 1.84 -0.33 2.81
N THR A 322 2.24 -0.90 1.66
CA THR A 322 3.66 -1.18 1.35
C THR A 322 4.48 0.07 1.04
N MET A 323 3.93 1.01 0.25
CA MET A 323 4.67 2.21 -0.21
C MET A 323 4.58 3.40 0.75
N ARG A 324 4.04 3.23 1.96
CA ARG A 324 3.69 4.35 2.84
C ARG A 324 4.89 5.24 3.15
N TYR A 325 6.05 4.66 3.47
CA TYR A 325 7.22 5.42 3.92
C TYR A 325 7.97 6.10 2.78
N SER A 326 8.10 5.43 1.63
CA SER A 326 8.78 6.00 0.47
C SER A 326 8.07 7.26 -0.04
N VAL A 327 6.73 7.29 0.02
CA VAL A 327 5.95 8.47 -0.44
C VAL A 327 5.70 9.52 0.65
N SER A 328 5.57 9.15 1.93
CA SER A 328 5.23 10.13 2.99
C SER A 328 6.44 10.82 3.62
N THR A 329 7.61 10.17 3.68
CA THR A 329 8.81 10.75 4.30
C THR A 329 9.29 12.03 3.63
N PRO A 330 9.29 12.14 2.28
CA PRO A 330 9.56 13.42 1.61
C PRO A 330 8.63 14.55 2.08
N GLY A 331 7.35 14.24 2.34
CA GLY A 331 6.38 15.20 2.87
C GLY A 331 6.73 15.69 4.28
N TYR A 332 7.26 14.80 5.14
CA TYR A 332 7.74 15.20 6.47
C TYR A 332 8.95 16.12 6.38
N ALA A 333 9.90 15.80 5.50
CA ALA A 333 11.09 16.63 5.26
C ALA A 333 10.71 18.03 4.74
N VAL A 334 9.78 18.12 3.78
CA VAL A 334 9.26 19.41 3.29
C VAL A 334 8.57 20.19 4.42
N ALA A 335 7.73 19.53 5.23
CA ALA A 335 7.06 20.21 6.34
C ALA A 335 8.05 20.73 7.40
N GLU A 336 9.14 20.01 7.66
CA GLU A 336 10.21 20.42 8.58
C GLU A 336 11.04 21.57 8.01
N PHE A 337 11.37 21.53 6.72
CA PHE A 337 12.02 22.63 6.01
C PHE A 337 11.20 23.93 6.08
N LEU A 338 9.87 23.82 5.99
CA LEU A 338 8.95 24.94 6.13
C LEU A 338 8.71 25.37 7.60
N GLY A 339 9.35 24.75 8.58
CA GLY A 339 9.20 25.08 10.01
C GLY A 339 7.81 24.76 10.57
N LEU A 340 7.05 23.84 9.96
CA LEU A 340 5.68 23.54 10.37
C LEU A 340 5.67 22.76 11.69
N ARG A 341 4.94 23.28 12.68
CA ARG A 341 4.83 22.68 14.02
C ARG A 341 4.30 21.25 13.95
N GLY A 342 4.83 20.38 14.82
CA GLY A 342 4.33 19.02 15.01
C GLY A 342 2.84 19.01 15.38
N GLY A 343 2.06 18.15 14.73
CA GLY A 343 0.61 18.06 14.95
C GLY A 343 -0.21 19.25 14.41
N SER A 344 0.41 20.17 13.66
CA SER A 344 -0.33 21.24 12.98
C SER A 344 -1.09 20.72 11.75
N TRP A 345 -2.19 21.40 11.42
CA TRP A 345 -2.93 21.16 10.17
C TRP A 345 -2.04 21.38 8.94
N GLY A 346 -1.19 22.43 8.95
CA GLY A 346 -0.26 22.70 7.87
C GLY A 346 0.68 21.53 7.59
N LYS A 347 1.30 20.95 8.63
CA LYS A 347 2.16 19.76 8.48
C LYS A 347 1.37 18.58 7.89
N TYR A 348 0.15 18.37 8.35
CA TYR A 348 -0.72 17.30 7.83
C TYR A 348 -1.06 17.49 6.35
N VAL A 349 -1.42 18.72 5.93
CA VAL A 349 -1.73 19.04 4.53
C VAL A 349 -0.50 18.78 3.64
N VAL A 350 0.67 19.31 4.01
CA VAL A 350 1.90 19.13 3.23
C VAL A 350 2.26 17.65 3.09
N VAL A 351 2.26 16.89 4.19
CA VAL A 351 2.58 15.46 4.16
C VAL A 351 1.60 14.69 3.27
N THR A 352 0.30 14.99 3.37
CA THR A 352 -0.74 14.31 2.58
C THR A 352 -0.64 14.63 1.10
N VAL A 353 -0.46 15.91 0.74
CA VAL A 353 -0.30 16.34 -0.67
C VAL A 353 0.93 15.73 -1.29
N VAL A 354 2.08 15.76 -0.59
CA VAL A 354 3.32 15.18 -1.11
C VAL A 354 3.18 13.66 -1.26
N ALA A 355 2.60 12.97 -0.28
CA ALA A 355 2.41 11.52 -0.33
C ALA A 355 1.55 11.08 -1.52
N PHE A 356 0.38 11.70 -1.72
CA PHE A 356 -0.48 11.37 -2.86
C PHE A 356 0.10 11.88 -4.18
N GLY A 357 0.79 13.02 -4.18
CA GLY A 357 1.53 13.55 -5.33
C GLY A 357 2.52 12.53 -5.87
N LEU A 358 3.42 12.05 -5.01
CA LEU A 358 4.42 11.03 -5.34
C LEU A 358 3.78 9.69 -5.69
N SER A 359 2.71 9.27 -4.99
CA SER A 359 1.95 8.07 -5.34
C SER A 359 1.40 8.15 -6.77
N GLY A 360 0.86 9.30 -7.18
CA GLY A 360 0.40 9.50 -8.55
C GLY A 360 1.54 9.35 -9.57
N VAL A 361 2.70 9.94 -9.30
CA VAL A 361 3.90 9.83 -10.16
C VAL A 361 4.36 8.36 -10.29
N VAL A 362 4.41 7.61 -9.20
CA VAL A 362 4.75 6.17 -9.23
C VAL A 362 3.80 5.43 -10.18
N HIS A 363 2.49 5.67 -10.09
CA HIS A 363 1.50 4.94 -10.88
C HIS A 363 1.36 5.42 -12.33
N MET A 364 1.82 6.63 -12.69
CA MET A 364 2.05 6.99 -14.10
C MET A 364 2.95 5.98 -14.79
N GLY A 365 3.84 5.35 -14.01
CA GLY A 365 4.73 4.31 -14.45
C GLY A 365 4.08 2.98 -14.78
N LEU A 366 2.76 2.87 -14.71
CA LEU A 366 1.98 1.74 -15.24
C LEU A 366 1.59 1.93 -16.71
N VAL A 367 1.80 3.12 -17.28
CA VAL A 367 1.43 3.43 -18.67
C VAL A 367 2.65 3.22 -19.57
N PRO A 368 2.64 2.22 -20.47
CA PRO A 368 3.72 2.01 -21.41
C PRO A 368 3.77 3.16 -22.45
N PRO A 369 4.88 3.29 -23.19
CA PRO A 369 5.10 4.39 -24.13
C PRO A 369 4.13 4.38 -25.31
N GLU A 370 3.68 3.20 -25.74
CA GLU A 370 2.79 3.01 -26.89
C GLU A 370 1.69 1.97 -26.55
N PRO A 371 0.71 2.30 -25.69
CA PRO A 371 -0.29 1.32 -25.27
C PRO A 371 -1.16 0.82 -26.44
N LEU A 372 -1.41 -0.50 -26.49
CA LEU A 372 -2.09 -1.16 -27.62
C LEU A 372 -3.50 -0.65 -27.94
N GLN A 373 -4.24 -0.20 -26.92
CA GLN A 373 -5.65 0.20 -27.06
C GLN A 373 -5.87 1.70 -26.86
N ALA A 374 -4.78 2.49 -26.79
CA ALA A 374 -4.89 3.91 -26.52
C ALA A 374 -5.53 4.65 -27.71
N THR A 375 -6.64 5.34 -27.45
CA THR A 375 -7.23 6.33 -28.36
C THR A 375 -6.90 7.76 -27.94
N MET A 376 -6.33 7.93 -26.75
CA MET A 376 -5.90 9.21 -26.19
C MET A 376 -4.38 9.30 -26.11
N GLY A 377 -3.85 10.52 -26.07
CA GLY A 377 -2.42 10.74 -25.90
C GLY A 377 -1.90 10.12 -24.60
N VAL A 378 -0.72 9.50 -24.65
CA VAL A 378 -0.12 8.76 -23.51
C VAL A 378 0.06 9.64 -22.27
N GLY A 379 0.40 10.92 -22.46
CA GLY A 379 0.46 11.89 -21.37
C GLY A 379 -0.87 12.05 -20.63
N TRP A 380 -2.00 12.03 -21.35
CA TRP A 380 -3.34 12.10 -20.76
C TRP A 380 -3.65 10.84 -19.95
N ILE A 381 -3.36 9.66 -20.49
CA ILE A 381 -3.56 8.38 -19.79
C ILE A 381 -2.77 8.35 -18.47
N ARG A 382 -1.52 8.84 -18.48
CA ARG A 382 -0.71 9.01 -17.28
C ARG A 382 -1.35 9.98 -16.29
N LEU A 383 -1.89 11.10 -16.76
CA LEU A 383 -2.61 12.06 -15.92
C LEU A 383 -3.91 11.49 -15.35
N CYS A 384 -4.61 10.57 -16.03
CA CYS A 384 -5.78 9.89 -15.47
C CYS A 384 -5.40 9.07 -14.23
N VAL A 385 -4.41 8.18 -14.35
CA VAL A 385 -3.97 7.37 -13.19
C VAL A 385 -3.35 8.23 -12.09
N ALA A 386 -2.55 9.24 -12.43
CA ALA A 386 -2.00 10.17 -11.44
C ALA A 386 -3.10 10.96 -10.73
N GLY A 387 -4.05 11.48 -11.50
CA GLY A 387 -5.20 12.24 -11.05
C GLY A 387 -6.03 11.46 -10.04
N PHE A 388 -6.24 10.14 -10.27
CA PHE A 388 -6.89 9.26 -9.29
C PHE A 388 -6.23 9.33 -7.90
N PHE A 389 -4.90 9.33 -7.81
CA PHE A 389 -4.20 9.44 -6.54
C PHE A 389 -4.22 10.87 -5.99
N TRP A 390 -4.01 11.88 -6.85
CA TRP A 390 -3.93 13.27 -6.41
C TRP A 390 -5.23 13.78 -5.78
N VAL A 391 -6.39 13.40 -6.34
CA VAL A 391 -7.68 13.83 -5.79
C VAL A 391 -7.92 13.26 -4.39
N GLN A 392 -7.30 12.14 -3.98
CA GLN A 392 -7.54 11.54 -2.66
C GLN A 392 -7.23 12.50 -1.51
N ALA A 393 -6.22 13.38 -1.66
CA ALA A 393 -5.93 14.41 -0.68
C ALA A 393 -7.12 15.37 -0.47
N VAL A 394 -7.81 15.74 -1.55
CA VAL A 394 -9.02 16.59 -1.50
C VAL A 394 -10.11 15.91 -0.70
N GLY A 395 -10.40 14.63 -0.97
CA GLY A 395 -11.42 13.87 -0.26
C GLY A 395 -11.13 13.75 1.23
N ILE A 396 -9.87 13.54 1.58
CA ILE A 396 -9.40 13.51 2.97
C ILE A 396 -9.54 14.88 3.66
N PHE A 397 -9.24 15.98 2.97
CA PHE A 397 -9.38 17.32 3.54
C PHE A 397 -10.84 17.71 3.75
N CYS A 398 -11.71 17.45 2.77
CA CYS A 398 -13.15 17.65 2.90
C CYS A 398 -13.71 16.89 4.11
N GLU A 399 -13.40 15.58 4.21
CA GLU A 399 -13.78 14.75 5.36
C GLU A 399 -13.29 15.35 6.68
N THR A 400 -12.04 15.79 6.73
CA THR A 400 -11.42 16.28 7.95
C THR A 400 -12.03 17.61 8.41
N LEU A 401 -12.37 18.49 7.47
CA LEU A 401 -13.05 19.76 7.77
C LEU A 401 -14.47 19.52 8.28
N VAL A 402 -15.23 18.63 7.64
CA VAL A 402 -16.58 18.26 8.09
C VAL A 402 -16.54 17.63 9.47
N ALA A 403 -15.62 16.68 9.71
CA ALA A 403 -15.46 16.04 11.01
C ALA A 403 -15.10 17.04 12.11
N ARG A 404 -14.26 18.04 11.82
CA ARG A 404 -13.93 19.11 12.76
C ARG A 404 -15.14 19.98 13.10
N GLY A 405 -15.92 20.38 12.10
CA GLY A 405 -17.16 21.11 12.33
C GLY A 405 -18.13 20.32 13.21
N ALA A 406 -18.35 19.04 12.87
CA ALA A 406 -19.24 18.16 13.62
C ALA A 406 -18.80 17.97 15.08
N VAL A 407 -17.50 17.82 15.34
CA VAL A 407 -16.94 17.73 16.70
C VAL A 407 -17.06 19.05 17.45
N ALA A 408 -16.86 20.19 16.77
CA ALA A 408 -17.03 21.50 17.38
C ALA A 408 -18.47 21.77 17.80
N THR A 409 -19.45 21.27 17.04
CA THR A 409 -20.89 21.48 17.32
C THR A 409 -21.44 20.52 18.38
N CYS A 410 -21.15 19.22 18.27
CA CYS A 410 -21.80 18.19 19.13
C CYS A 410 -20.88 17.62 20.22
N GLY A 411 -19.61 18.03 20.24
CA GLY A 411 -18.60 17.50 21.14
C GLY A 411 -18.08 16.11 20.72
N VAL A 412 -16.86 15.80 21.13
CA VAL A 412 -16.18 14.55 20.74
C VAL A 412 -16.86 13.30 21.31
N GLN A 413 -17.44 13.39 22.51
CA GLN A 413 -18.02 12.24 23.21
C GLN A 413 -19.25 11.67 22.48
N TYR A 414 -20.07 12.55 21.90
CA TYR A 414 -21.22 12.15 21.10
C TYR A 414 -20.80 11.26 19.92
N TRP A 415 -19.80 11.69 19.15
CA TRP A 415 -19.29 10.98 17.97
C TRP A 415 -18.47 9.71 18.28
N GLN A 416 -18.27 9.38 19.56
CA GLN A 416 -17.51 8.22 20.01
C GLN A 416 -18.38 7.10 20.60
N ARG A 417 -19.66 7.37 20.91
CA ARG A 417 -20.52 6.40 21.62
C ARG A 417 -21.96 6.44 21.10
N GLY A 418 -22.71 5.37 21.39
CA GLY A 418 -24.15 5.28 21.11
C GLY A 418 -24.50 5.68 19.68
N ASN A 419 -25.55 6.49 19.55
CA ASN A 419 -26.09 6.92 18.26
C ASN A 419 -25.09 7.73 17.42
N GLY A 420 -24.28 8.60 18.05
CA GLY A 420 -23.31 9.42 17.32
C GLY A 420 -22.20 8.58 16.68
N LEU A 421 -21.76 7.50 17.32
CA LEU A 421 -20.85 6.54 16.68
C LEU A 421 -21.49 5.88 15.46
N THR A 422 -22.74 5.40 15.58
CA THR A 422 -23.47 4.77 14.47
C THR A 422 -23.60 5.73 13.28
N ILE A 423 -24.01 6.98 13.54
CA ILE A 423 -24.12 8.00 12.49
C ILE A 423 -22.77 8.22 11.82
N ARG A 424 -21.69 8.36 12.60
CA ARG A 424 -20.33 8.51 12.04
C ARG A 424 -19.95 7.34 11.14
N LEU A 425 -20.20 6.10 11.56
CA LEU A 425 -19.86 4.91 10.78
C LEU A 425 -20.60 4.91 9.43
N VAL A 426 -21.90 5.23 9.44
CA VAL A 426 -22.74 5.31 8.23
C VAL A 426 -22.27 6.45 7.33
N VAL A 427 -22.08 7.66 7.87
CA VAL A 427 -21.66 8.84 7.10
C VAL A 427 -20.29 8.61 6.46
N ASN A 428 -19.33 8.04 7.18
CA ASN A 428 -18.02 7.71 6.62
C ASN A 428 -18.12 6.63 5.53
N GLY A 429 -18.95 5.60 5.73
CA GLY A 429 -19.18 4.57 4.72
C GLY A 429 -19.76 5.16 3.43
N LEU A 430 -20.81 5.98 3.55
CA LEU A 430 -21.43 6.67 2.42
C LEU A 430 -20.46 7.64 1.75
N TRP A 431 -19.66 8.38 2.54
CA TRP A 431 -18.63 9.28 2.02
C TRP A 431 -17.59 8.54 1.19
N VAL A 432 -17.10 7.39 1.66
CA VAL A 432 -16.13 6.57 0.92
C VAL A 432 -16.74 6.08 -0.40
N VAL A 433 -17.97 5.56 -0.37
CA VAL A 433 -18.65 5.09 -1.59
C VAL A 433 -18.85 6.24 -2.58
N ALA A 434 -19.32 7.40 -2.12
CA ALA A 434 -19.50 8.59 -2.95
C ALA A 434 -18.17 9.07 -3.53
N TRP A 435 -17.13 9.20 -2.70
CA TRP A 435 -15.82 9.66 -3.11
C TRP A 435 -15.16 8.75 -4.16
N PHE A 436 -15.25 7.44 -3.97
CA PHE A 436 -14.73 6.48 -4.95
C PHE A 436 -15.59 6.38 -6.21
N THR A 437 -16.90 6.61 -6.11
CA THR A 437 -17.75 6.76 -7.30
C THR A 437 -17.32 7.94 -8.17
N LEU A 438 -16.84 9.03 -7.56
CA LEU A 438 -16.34 10.21 -8.27
C LEU A 438 -14.91 10.04 -8.78
N SER A 439 -14.04 9.35 -8.04
CA SER A 439 -12.60 9.28 -8.35
C SER A 439 -12.16 8.04 -9.13
N LEU A 440 -12.77 6.86 -8.93
CA LEU A 440 -12.45 5.64 -9.70
C LEU A 440 -12.70 5.73 -11.21
N PRO A 441 -13.59 6.59 -11.76
CA PRO A 441 -13.68 6.78 -13.20
C PRO A 441 -12.34 7.14 -13.86
N LEU A 442 -11.46 7.85 -13.16
CA LEU A 442 -10.11 8.15 -13.64
C LEU A 442 -9.25 6.89 -13.80
N LEU A 443 -9.35 5.97 -12.84
CA LEU A 443 -8.65 4.68 -12.89
C LEU A 443 -9.30 3.74 -13.92
N ALA A 444 -10.63 3.79 -14.07
CA ALA A 444 -11.37 3.05 -15.06
C ALA A 444 -10.92 3.44 -16.48
N GLU A 445 -10.87 4.75 -16.75
CA GLU A 445 -10.44 5.27 -18.05
C GLU A 445 -9.00 4.88 -18.37
N PHE A 446 -8.08 5.03 -17.42
CA PHE A 446 -6.72 4.51 -17.54
C PHE A 446 -6.70 3.03 -17.94
N ALA A 447 -7.41 2.17 -17.22
CA ALA A 447 -7.42 0.73 -17.47
C ALA A 447 -8.08 0.36 -18.81
N ARG A 448 -9.08 1.13 -19.25
CA ARG A 448 -9.73 0.99 -20.55
C ARG A 448 -8.78 1.32 -21.69
N GLN A 449 -8.06 2.44 -21.60
CA GLN A 449 -7.07 2.87 -22.60
C GLN A 449 -5.89 1.88 -22.71
N LEU A 450 -5.58 1.17 -21.62
CA LEU A 450 -4.57 0.09 -21.63
C LEU A 450 -5.13 -1.27 -22.06
N GLY A 451 -6.45 -1.39 -22.23
CA GLY A 451 -7.09 -2.65 -22.60
C GLY A 451 -7.10 -3.72 -21.53
N TYR A 452 -6.93 -3.36 -20.27
CA TYR A 452 -6.86 -4.31 -19.15
C TYR A 452 -8.14 -5.13 -18.99
N TRP A 453 -9.27 -4.65 -19.50
CA TRP A 453 -10.55 -5.36 -19.44
C TRP A 453 -10.70 -6.43 -20.53
N THR A 454 -9.81 -6.44 -21.52
CA THR A 454 -9.81 -7.44 -22.61
C THR A 454 -8.93 -8.64 -22.30
N VAL A 455 -7.97 -8.49 -21.38
CA VAL A 455 -7.05 -9.55 -20.96
C VAL A 455 -7.54 -10.17 -19.66
N TRP A 456 -7.40 -11.49 -19.56
CA TRP A 456 -7.90 -12.22 -18.40
C TRP A 456 -6.76 -12.83 -17.58
N PRO A 457 -6.59 -12.46 -16.29
CA PRO A 457 -5.48 -12.98 -15.50
C PRO A 457 -5.65 -14.43 -15.02
N LEU A 458 -6.85 -15.03 -15.15
CA LEU A 458 -7.13 -16.38 -14.66
C LEU A 458 -7.35 -17.35 -15.84
N PRO A 459 -6.72 -18.52 -15.89
CA PRO A 459 -6.91 -19.46 -17.01
C PRO A 459 -8.29 -20.12 -17.02
N VAL A 460 -8.93 -20.21 -15.86
CA VAL A 460 -10.21 -20.90 -15.63
C VAL A 460 -11.26 -19.89 -15.15
N SER A 461 -12.52 -20.08 -15.54
CA SER A 461 -13.67 -19.32 -15.04
C SER A 461 -14.77 -20.27 -14.58
N VAL A 462 -15.21 -20.11 -13.33
CA VAL A 462 -16.30 -20.92 -12.77
C VAL A 462 -17.63 -20.41 -13.32
N TRP A 463 -17.82 -19.10 -13.35
CA TRP A 463 -19.02 -18.48 -13.92
C TRP A 463 -19.24 -18.90 -15.38
N ASN A 464 -18.21 -18.78 -16.22
CA ASN A 464 -18.33 -19.15 -17.62
C ASN A 464 -18.55 -20.65 -17.81
N GLY A 465 -17.88 -21.49 -17.01
CA GLY A 465 -18.10 -22.93 -16.99
C GLY A 465 -19.55 -23.30 -16.66
N LEU A 466 -20.13 -22.66 -15.64
CA LEU A 466 -21.51 -22.91 -15.22
C LEU A 466 -22.56 -22.37 -16.20
N THR A 467 -22.28 -21.26 -16.88
CA THR A 467 -23.27 -20.59 -17.77
C THR A 467 -23.17 -21.01 -19.23
N THR A 468 -21.97 -21.39 -19.70
CA THR A 468 -21.71 -21.71 -21.12
C THR A 468 -21.10 -23.10 -21.34
N GLY A 469 -20.69 -23.80 -20.27
CA GLY A 469 -19.94 -25.06 -20.36
C GLY A 469 -18.44 -24.90 -20.63
N ARG A 470 -17.95 -23.67 -20.90
CA ARG A 470 -16.53 -23.39 -21.19
C ARG A 470 -15.77 -22.97 -19.94
N TRP A 471 -15.04 -23.91 -19.35
CA TRP A 471 -14.25 -23.69 -18.13
C TRP A 471 -12.93 -22.97 -18.38
N ILE A 472 -12.26 -23.28 -19.49
CA ILE A 472 -10.97 -22.70 -19.88
C ILE A 472 -11.26 -21.42 -20.68
N ILE A 473 -10.66 -20.30 -20.27
CA ILE A 473 -10.86 -18.98 -20.90
C ILE A 473 -9.66 -18.59 -21.76
N TRP A 474 -8.48 -19.10 -21.45
CA TRP A 474 -7.28 -18.81 -22.21
C TRP A 474 -7.28 -19.61 -23.51
N PRO A 475 -7.32 -18.96 -24.68
CA PRO A 475 -7.38 -19.67 -25.96
C PRO A 475 -6.19 -20.61 -26.19
N CYS A 476 -5.03 -20.28 -25.61
CA CYS A 476 -3.82 -21.12 -25.70
C CYS A 476 -3.90 -22.44 -24.92
N LEU A 477 -4.92 -22.63 -24.08
CA LEU A 477 -5.14 -23.84 -23.29
C LEU A 477 -6.33 -24.68 -23.78
N GLU A 478 -7.05 -24.24 -24.84
CA GLU A 478 -8.20 -24.97 -25.41
C GLU A 478 -7.80 -26.07 -26.42
N SER A 479 -6.54 -26.51 -26.40
CA SER A 479 -5.96 -27.49 -27.34
C SER A 479 -6.56 -28.89 -27.23
#